data_AF-A0ABD1QY85-F1
#
_entry.id   AF-A0ABD1QY85-F1
#
_cell.length_a   1.000
_cell.length_b   1.000
_cell.length_c   1.000
_cell.angle_alpha   90.00
_cell.angle_beta   90.00
_cell.angle_gamma   90.00
#
_symmetry.space_group_name_H-M   'P 1'
#
loop_
_entity.id
_entity.type
_entity.pdbx_description
1 polymer ?
#
loop_
_entity_poly.entity_id
_entity_poly.type
_entity_poly.pdbx_seq_one_letter_code
_entity_poly.pdbx_strand_id
1 'polypeptide(L)'
;MDLKESDSNILQLTKKLDDANAAQKITTEALEAANQEKKQAFEESASCRLEAEGLRLSLEASEKGRKDAEAEMARLLAKEKDMEEKLRSVEVEYVANFHNIEAYTNFSNYFAKVGHQEVLAVLRLDYPDFNIGSLEARFSPTRCLGRG
;
A
#
# COMPACT_ATOMS: atom_id res chain seq x y z
N MET A 1 -77.56 54.55 -26.89
CA MET A 1 -77.02 53.28 -26.35
C MET A 1 -77.94 52.84 -25.24
N ASP A 2 -78.36 51.59 -25.27
CA ASP A 2 -79.24 51.01 -24.26
C ASP A 2 -78.43 50.70 -22.99
N LEU A 3 -78.87 51.18 -21.82
CA LEU A 3 -78.15 51.00 -20.55
C LEU A 3 -77.89 49.52 -20.23
N LYS A 4 -78.84 48.64 -20.60
CA LYS A 4 -78.72 47.19 -20.41
C LYS A 4 -77.58 46.56 -21.22
N GLU A 5 -77.33 47.09 -22.41
CA GLU A 5 -76.24 46.61 -23.27
C GLU A 5 -74.88 47.02 -22.69
N SER A 6 -74.78 48.25 -22.16
CA SER A 6 -73.60 48.72 -21.44
C SER A 6 -73.31 47.87 -20.21
N ASP A 7 -74.32 47.57 -19.39
CA ASP A 7 -74.16 46.76 -18.17
C ASP A 7 -73.72 45.33 -18.49
N SER A 8 -74.29 44.72 -19.54
CA SER A 8 -73.87 43.41 -20.04
C SER A 8 -72.41 43.42 -20.48
N ASN A 9 -71.98 44.47 -21.20
CA ASN A 9 -70.60 44.60 -21.64
C ASN A 9 -69.63 44.79 -20.46
N ILE A 10 -70.01 45.58 -19.45
CA ILE A 10 -69.22 45.75 -18.22
C ILE A 10 -69.03 44.40 -17.52
N LEU A 11 -70.10 43.63 -17.31
CA LEU A 11 -70.04 42.32 -16.67
C LEU A 11 -69.13 41.34 -17.44
N GLN A 12 -69.21 41.33 -18.77
CA GLN A 12 -68.33 40.49 -19.59
C GLN A 12 -66.87 40.91 -19.50
N LEU A 13 -66.59 42.21 -19.48
CA LEU A 13 -65.23 42.73 -19.33
C LEU A 13 -64.66 42.44 -17.94
N THR A 14 -65.45 42.60 -16.88
CA THR A 14 -65.05 42.24 -15.51
C THR A 14 -64.70 40.75 -15.43
N LYS A 15 -65.54 39.88 -15.96
CA LYS A 15 -65.25 38.44 -15.98
C LYS A 15 -63.94 38.12 -16.72
N LYS A 16 -63.73 38.72 -17.91
CA LYS A 16 -62.48 38.54 -18.66
C LYS A 16 -61.26 39.04 -17.90
N LEU A 17 -61.39 40.15 -17.16
CA LEU A 17 -60.32 40.69 -16.33
C LEU A 17 -59.99 39.76 -15.16
N ASP A 18 -61.00 39.21 -14.48
CA ASP A 18 -60.82 38.25 -13.40
C ASP A 18 -60.16 36.96 -13.90
N ASP A 19 -60.61 36.44 -15.04
CA ASP A 19 -60.02 35.26 -15.69
C ASP A 19 -58.55 35.52 -16.08
N ALA A 20 -58.24 36.72 -16.62
CA ALA A 20 -56.87 37.11 -16.97
C ALA A 20 -55.98 37.27 -15.74
N ASN A 21 -56.48 37.85 -14.65
CA ASN A 21 -55.75 37.98 -13.38
C ASN A 21 -55.47 36.60 -12.76
N ALA A 22 -56.43 35.67 -12.81
CA ALA A 22 -56.24 34.30 -12.37
C ALA A 22 -55.17 33.58 -13.21
N ALA A 23 -55.22 33.72 -14.54
CA ALA A 23 -54.22 33.15 -15.44
C ALA A 23 -52.82 33.75 -15.19
N GLN A 24 -52.72 35.07 -14.98
CA GLN A 24 -51.47 35.74 -14.66
C GLN A 24 -50.87 35.22 -13.35
N LYS A 25 -51.71 35.05 -12.32
CA LYS A 25 -51.29 34.51 -11.03
C LYS A 25 -50.69 33.10 -11.19
N ILE A 26 -51.41 32.20 -11.86
CA ILE A 26 -50.95 30.82 -12.12
C ILE A 26 -49.63 30.83 -12.90
N THR A 27 -49.52 31.68 -13.91
CA THR A 27 -48.30 31.77 -14.75
C THR A 27 -47.11 32.29 -13.93
N THR A 28 -47.34 33.23 -13.02
CA THR A 28 -46.29 33.77 -12.14
C THR A 28 -45.81 32.71 -11.14
N GLU A 29 -46.74 31.99 -10.50
CA GLU A 29 -46.42 30.90 -9.57
C GLU A 29 -45.65 29.77 -10.30
N ALA A 30 -46.06 29.42 -11.52
CA ALA A 30 -45.36 28.42 -12.33
C ALA A 30 -43.93 28.87 -12.72
N LEU A 31 -43.74 30.15 -13.02
CA LEU A 31 -42.42 30.71 -13.34
C LEU A 31 -41.50 30.72 -12.11
N GLU A 32 -42.03 31.05 -10.93
CA GLU A 32 -41.29 31.00 -9.67
C GLU A 32 -40.84 29.57 -9.34
N ALA A 33 -41.76 28.59 -9.48
CA ALA A 33 -41.44 27.18 -9.28
C ALA A 33 -40.35 26.71 -10.26
N ALA A 34 -40.47 27.02 -11.55
CA ALA A 34 -39.47 26.66 -12.56
C ALA A 34 -38.09 27.29 -12.29
N ASN A 35 -38.06 28.55 -11.80
CA ASN A 35 -36.81 29.20 -11.41
C ASN A 35 -36.18 28.55 -10.18
N GLN A 36 -36.99 28.09 -9.22
CA GLN A 36 -36.50 27.37 -8.05
C GLN A 36 -35.92 26.00 -8.43
N GLU A 37 -36.61 25.23 -9.27
CA GLU A 37 -36.12 23.96 -9.81
C GLU A 37 -34.80 24.15 -10.58
N LYS A 38 -34.73 25.19 -11.43
CA LYS A 38 -33.51 25.53 -12.17
C LYS A 38 -32.35 25.86 -11.22
N LYS A 39 -32.61 26.57 -10.12
CA LYS A 39 -31.60 26.89 -9.11
C LYS A 39 -31.10 25.62 -8.42
N GLN A 40 -32.01 24.73 -8.01
CA GLN A 40 -31.65 23.45 -7.39
C GLN A 40 -30.83 22.58 -8.34
N ALA A 41 -31.24 22.44 -9.61
CA ALA A 41 -30.50 21.68 -10.61
C ALA A 41 -29.08 22.24 -10.84
N PHE A 42 -28.91 23.57 -10.76
CA PHE A 42 -27.59 24.20 -10.87
C PHE A 42 -26.70 23.90 -9.65
N GLU A 43 -27.27 23.94 -8.45
CA GLU A 43 -26.57 23.61 -7.20
C GLU A 43 -26.16 22.13 -7.18
N GLU A 44 -27.06 21.22 -7.56
CA GLU A 44 -26.77 19.79 -7.70
C GLU A 44 -25.69 19.53 -8.75
N SER A 45 -25.78 20.18 -9.92
CA SER A 45 -24.76 20.07 -10.96
C SER A 45 -23.39 20.58 -10.50
N ALA A 46 -23.36 21.64 -9.71
CA ALA A 46 -22.12 22.15 -9.12
C ALA A 46 -21.54 21.17 -8.10
N SER A 47 -22.37 20.59 -7.22
CA SER A 47 -21.95 19.57 -6.24
C SER A 47 -21.37 18.34 -6.92
N CYS A 48 -22.09 17.75 -7.88
CA CYS A 48 -21.63 16.58 -8.62
C CYS A 48 -20.30 16.83 -9.34
N ARG A 49 -20.07 18.05 -9.85
CA ARG A 49 -18.82 18.41 -10.52
C ARG A 49 -17.64 18.45 -9.54
N LEU A 50 -17.84 19.03 -8.36
CA LEU A 50 -16.82 19.06 -7.31
C LEU A 50 -16.49 17.65 -6.80
N GLU A 51 -17.50 16.80 -6.63
CA GLU A 51 -17.32 15.39 -6.26
C GLU A 51 -16.54 14.62 -7.33
N ALA A 52 -16.90 14.78 -8.61
CA ALA A 52 -16.20 14.14 -9.72
C ALA A 52 -14.73 14.59 -9.80
N GLU A 53 -14.45 15.88 -9.58
CA GLU A 53 -13.09 16.40 -9.54
C GLU A 53 -12.29 15.84 -8.35
N GLY A 54 -12.92 15.76 -7.17
CA GLY A 54 -12.31 15.14 -5.99
C GLY A 54 -11.96 13.67 -6.20
N LEU A 55 -12.87 12.90 -6.79
CA LEU A 55 -12.62 11.49 -7.15
C LEU A 55 -11.51 11.35 -8.19
N ARG A 56 -11.46 12.24 -9.19
CA ARG A 56 -10.39 12.24 -10.20
C ARG A 56 -9.03 12.48 -9.56
N LEU A 57 -8.90 13.47 -8.68
CA LEU A 57 -7.64 13.76 -7.98
C LEU A 57 -7.22 12.61 -7.07
N SER A 58 -8.18 11.98 -6.39
CA SER A 58 -7.92 10.79 -5.56
C SER A 58 -7.41 9.61 -6.39
N LEU A 59 -8.01 9.38 -7.56
CA LEU A 59 -7.56 8.35 -8.50
C LEU A 59 -6.14 8.62 -9.00
N GLU A 60 -5.85 9.86 -9.44
CA GLU A 60 -4.51 10.26 -9.90
C GLU A 60 -3.44 10.05 -8.81
N ALA A 61 -3.76 10.40 -7.56
CA ALA A 61 -2.86 10.17 -6.43
C ALA A 61 -2.64 8.68 -6.15
N SER A 62 -3.70 7.87 -6.21
CA SER A 62 -3.62 6.41 -6.04
C SER A 62 -2.80 5.75 -7.14
N GLU A 63 -3.01 6.12 -8.40
CA GLU A 63 -2.23 5.61 -9.54
C GLU A 63 -0.75 5.95 -9.44
N LYS A 64 -0.43 7.18 -8.99
CA LYS A 64 0.95 7.57 -8.72
C LYS A 64 1.55 6.71 -7.62
N GLY A 65 0.86 6.54 -6.49
CA GLY A 65 1.31 5.69 -5.39
C GLY A 65 1.55 4.23 -5.81
N ARG A 66 0.68 3.69 -6.69
CA ARG A 66 0.87 2.36 -7.28
C ARG A 66 2.15 2.29 -8.11
N LYS A 67 2.39 3.26 -8.99
CA LYS A 67 3.60 3.30 -9.84
C LYS A 67 4.87 3.41 -8.99
N ASP A 68 4.86 4.23 -7.94
CA ASP A 68 5.99 4.38 -7.02
C ASP A 68 6.27 3.07 -6.27
N ALA A 69 5.23 2.37 -5.81
CA ALA A 69 5.35 1.06 -5.17
C ALA A 69 5.88 -0.01 -6.14
N GLU A 70 5.42 -0.02 -7.39
CA GLU A 70 5.92 -0.93 -8.43
C GLU A 70 7.39 -0.69 -8.73
N ALA A 71 7.81 0.58 -8.81
CA ALA A 71 9.21 0.94 -9.02
C ALA A 71 10.11 0.48 -7.85
N GLU A 72 9.67 0.67 -6.60
CA GLU A 72 10.43 0.23 -5.43
C GLU A 72 10.50 -1.31 -5.33
N MET A 73 9.40 -2.00 -5.62
CA MET A 73 9.40 -3.47 -5.67
C MET A 73 10.38 -4.00 -6.74
N ALA A 74 10.41 -3.40 -7.92
CA ALA A 74 11.37 -3.76 -8.96
C ALA A 74 12.83 -3.52 -8.51
N ARG A 75 13.10 -2.42 -7.79
CA ARG A 75 14.41 -2.12 -7.22
C ARG A 75 14.86 -3.14 -6.18
N LEU A 76 13.94 -3.55 -5.29
CA LEU A 76 14.22 -4.55 -4.26
C LEU A 76 14.50 -5.93 -4.87
N LEU A 77 13.72 -6.35 -5.87
CA LEU A 77 13.96 -7.61 -6.59
C LEU A 77 15.31 -7.62 -7.32
N ALA A 78 15.72 -6.48 -7.90
CA ALA A 78 17.04 -6.36 -8.52
C ALA A 78 18.17 -6.51 -7.49
N LYS A 79 18.01 -5.90 -6.31
CA LYS A 79 18.97 -6.01 -5.21
C LYS A 79 19.05 -7.43 -4.64
N GLU A 80 17.92 -8.11 -4.50
CA GLU A 80 17.87 -9.50 -4.05
C GLU A 80 18.65 -10.40 -4.99
N LYS A 81 18.43 -10.28 -6.30
CA LYS A 81 19.19 -11.05 -7.31
C LYS A 81 20.69 -10.78 -7.27
N ASP A 82 21.11 -9.54 -7.11
CA ASP A 82 22.53 -9.18 -6.98
C ASP A 82 23.15 -9.80 -5.71
N MET A 83 22.42 -9.81 -4.60
CA MET A 83 22.87 -10.45 -3.36
C MET A 83 22.95 -11.97 -3.49
N GLU A 84 21.98 -12.62 -4.16
CA GLU A 84 22.01 -14.06 -4.44
C GLU A 84 23.21 -14.45 -5.33
N GLU A 85 23.53 -13.64 -6.34
CA GLU A 85 24.68 -13.87 -7.21
C GLU A 85 26.00 -13.73 -6.44
N LYS A 86 26.12 -12.70 -5.61
CA LYS A 86 27.28 -12.52 -4.72
C LYS A 86 27.44 -13.68 -3.74
N LEU A 87 26.35 -14.14 -3.13
CA LEU A 87 26.39 -15.28 -2.21
C LEU A 87 26.87 -16.54 -2.92
N ARG A 88 26.34 -16.82 -4.13
CA ARG A 88 26.78 -17.94 -4.96
C ARG A 88 28.26 -17.84 -5.33
N SER A 89 28.76 -16.64 -5.63
CA SER A 89 30.18 -16.42 -5.90
C SER A 89 31.05 -16.74 -4.70
N VAL A 90 30.65 -16.32 -3.49
CA VAL A 90 31.36 -16.62 -2.24
C VAL A 90 31.34 -18.11 -1.93
N GLU A 91 30.20 -18.79 -2.16
CA GLU A 91 30.10 -20.24 -1.99
C GLU A 91 31.06 -21.00 -2.92
N VAL A 92 31.15 -20.60 -4.19
CA VAL A 92 32.09 -21.20 -5.16
C VAL A 92 33.54 -20.98 -4.74
N GLU A 93 33.90 -19.77 -4.30
CA GLU A 93 35.25 -19.46 -3.81
C GLU A 93 35.60 -20.26 -2.55
N TYR A 94 34.65 -20.39 -1.62
CA TYR A 94 34.82 -21.20 -0.41
C TYR A 94 35.06 -22.67 -0.75
N VAL A 95 34.25 -23.26 -1.63
CA VAL A 95 34.40 -24.66 -2.06
C VAL A 95 35.73 -24.88 -2.80
N ALA A 96 36.14 -23.95 -3.65
CA ALA A 96 37.43 -24.02 -4.36
C ALA A 96 38.62 -23.99 -3.38
N ASN A 97 38.57 -23.13 -2.36
CA ASN A 97 39.61 -23.03 -1.35
C ASN A 97 39.59 -24.17 -0.32
N PHE A 98 38.44 -24.84 -0.14
CA PHE A 98 38.31 -26.02 0.74
C PHE A 98 39.06 -27.26 0.21
N HIS A 99 39.39 -27.29 -1.09
CA HIS A 99 40.19 -28.36 -1.70
C HIS A 99 41.70 -28.18 -1.50
N ASN A 100 42.15 -27.18 -0.75
CA ASN A 100 43.52 -27.10 -0.25
C ASN A 100 43.69 -28.07 0.94
N ILE A 101 43.60 -29.36 0.61
CA ILE A 101 43.55 -30.53 1.49
C ILE A 101 44.71 -30.57 2.48
N GLU A 102 45.85 -29.95 2.17
CA GLU A 102 47.02 -29.97 3.03
C GLU A 102 46.79 -29.21 4.35
N ALA A 103 46.09 -28.07 4.34
CA ALA A 103 45.77 -27.33 5.56
C ALA A 103 44.72 -28.05 6.41
N TYR A 104 43.69 -28.63 5.79
CA TYR A 104 42.66 -29.40 6.50
C TYR A 104 43.23 -30.72 7.05
N THR A 105 44.11 -31.39 6.30
CA THR A 105 44.77 -32.63 6.72
C THR A 105 45.80 -32.35 7.81
N ASN A 106 46.55 -31.26 7.74
CA ASN A 106 47.45 -30.83 8.81
C ASN A 106 46.68 -30.38 10.05
N PHE A 107 45.55 -29.68 9.90
CA PHE A 107 44.66 -29.32 11.00
C PHE A 107 44.05 -30.56 11.66
N SER A 108 43.54 -31.51 10.88
CA SER A 108 42.97 -32.77 11.38
C SER A 108 44.04 -33.66 12.04
N ASN A 109 45.25 -33.74 11.47
CA ASN A 109 46.38 -34.46 12.06
C ASN A 109 46.95 -33.79 13.32
N TYR A 110 46.93 -32.46 13.38
CA TYR A 110 47.27 -31.70 14.59
C TYR A 110 46.22 -31.98 15.68
N PHE A 111 44.93 -31.94 15.36
CA PHE A 111 43.84 -32.31 16.28
C PHE A 111 43.89 -33.76 16.75
N ALA A 112 44.35 -34.68 15.91
CA ALA A 112 44.52 -36.08 16.31
C ALA A 112 45.71 -36.28 17.27
N LYS A 113 46.71 -35.38 17.24
CA LYS A 113 47.93 -35.45 18.07
C LYS A 113 47.83 -34.63 19.35
N VAL A 114 47.15 -33.49 19.28
CA VAL A 114 46.98 -32.52 20.37
C VAL A 114 45.64 -32.85 21.01
N GLY A 115 45.68 -33.42 22.21
CA GLY A 115 44.49 -33.94 22.87
C GLY A 115 43.38 -32.88 22.89
N HIS A 116 42.11 -33.28 22.73
CA HIS A 116 40.97 -32.36 22.58
C HIS A 116 40.93 -31.21 23.61
N GLN A 117 41.51 -31.41 24.80
CA GLN A 117 41.64 -30.41 25.87
C GLN A 117 42.61 -29.26 25.53
N GLU A 118 43.72 -29.54 24.85
CA GLU A 118 44.71 -28.52 24.47
C GLU A 118 44.17 -27.61 23.37
N VAL A 119 43.42 -28.17 22.42
CA VAL A 119 42.73 -27.38 21.39
C VAL A 119 41.68 -26.46 22.02
N LEU A 120 40.84 -26.99 22.93
CA LEU A 120 39.85 -26.17 23.63
C LEU A 120 40.52 -25.05 24.44
N ALA A 121 41.70 -25.30 25.01
CA ALA A 121 42.47 -24.29 25.73
C ALA A 121 43.00 -23.18 24.80
N VAL A 122 43.50 -23.51 23.61
CA VAL A 122 43.95 -22.51 22.62
C VAL A 122 42.77 -21.67 22.13
N LEU A 123 41.63 -22.30 21.84
CA LEU A 123 40.43 -21.58 21.39
C LEU A 123 39.90 -20.59 22.44
N ARG A 124 40.03 -20.92 23.74
CA ARG A 124 39.72 -20.00 24.85
C ARG A 124 40.64 -18.78 24.88
N LEU A 125 41.92 -18.98 24.59
CA LEU A 125 42.94 -17.93 24.67
C LEU A 125 42.88 -16.98 23.48
N ASP A 126 42.75 -17.52 22.27
CA ASP A 126 42.83 -16.71 21.04
C ASP A 126 41.49 -16.09 20.64
N TYR A 127 40.36 -16.69 21.06
CA TYR A 127 39.00 -16.25 20.70
C TYR A 127 38.05 -16.24 21.91
N PRO A 128 38.25 -15.31 22.87
CA PRO A 128 37.54 -15.31 24.16
C PRO A 128 36.02 -15.10 24.04
N ASP A 129 35.56 -14.43 22.97
CA ASP A 129 34.14 -14.15 22.73
C ASP A 129 33.42 -15.29 21.98
N PHE A 130 34.16 -16.31 21.52
CA PHE A 130 33.58 -17.45 20.82
C PHE A 130 32.99 -18.45 21.83
N ASN A 131 31.69 -18.73 21.73
CA ASN A 131 31.01 -19.67 22.62
C ASN A 131 31.38 -21.13 22.31
N ILE A 132 32.52 -21.55 22.85
CA ILE A 132 33.05 -22.91 22.79
C ILE A 132 32.25 -23.93 23.62
N GLY A 133 31.29 -23.51 24.45
CA GLY A 133 30.54 -24.43 25.32
C GLY A 133 29.82 -25.54 24.55
N SER A 134 29.40 -25.24 23.32
CA SER A 134 28.82 -26.22 22.39
C SER A 134 29.83 -27.27 21.88
N LEU A 135 31.11 -26.89 21.73
CA LEU A 135 32.20 -27.79 21.36
C LEU A 135 32.64 -28.62 22.58
N GLU A 136 32.75 -28.01 23.76
CA GLU A 136 33.11 -28.70 25.00
C GLU A 136 32.12 -29.80 25.37
N ALA A 137 30.81 -29.55 25.21
CA ALA A 137 29.77 -30.55 25.43
C ALA A 137 29.89 -31.75 24.47
N ARG A 138 30.44 -31.52 23.27
CA ARG A 138 30.56 -32.52 22.20
C ARG A 138 31.85 -33.34 22.32
N PHE A 139 32.89 -32.78 22.93
CA PHE A 139 34.21 -33.42 23.11
C PHE A 139 34.54 -33.79 24.57
N SER A 140 33.61 -33.56 25.52
CA SER A 140 33.77 -33.98 26.91
C SER A 140 33.81 -35.51 27.03
N PRO A 141 34.74 -36.10 27.81
CA PRO A 141 34.87 -37.56 27.97
C PRO A 141 33.67 -38.27 28.64
N THR A 142 32.66 -37.53 29.10
CA THR A 142 31.64 -38.03 30.03
C THR A 142 30.39 -38.65 29.40
N ARG A 143 30.42 -39.05 28.12
CA ARG A 143 29.35 -39.90 27.53
C ARG A 143 29.77 -41.34 27.20
N CYS A 144 30.77 -41.86 27.92
CA CYS A 144 31.11 -43.29 27.89
C CYS A 144 31.11 -43.91 29.29
N LEU A 145 30.07 -43.68 30.12
CA LEU A 145 29.76 -44.57 31.25
C LEU A 145 28.24 -44.68 31.40
N GLY A 146 27.66 -45.68 30.74
CA GLY A 146 26.23 -45.98 30.87
C GLY A 146 25.73 -47.10 29.97
N ARG A 147 26.08 -48.35 30.34
CA ARG A 147 25.43 -49.63 29.96
C ARG A 147 25.54 -50.12 28.51
N GLY A 148 26.02 -51.35 28.39
CA GLY A 148 26.08 -52.17 27.18
C GLY A 148 27.20 -53.16 27.30
#